data_AF-K2D338-F1
#
_entry.id   AF-K2D338-F1
#
_cell.length_a   1.000
_cell.length_b   1.000
_cell.length_c   1.000
_cell.angle_alpha   90.00
_cell.angle_beta   90.00
_cell.angle_gamma   90.00
#
_symmetry.space_group_name_H-M   'P 1'
#
loop_
_entity.id
_entity.type
_entity.pdbx_description
1 polymer ?
#
loop_
_entity_poly.entity_id
_entity_poly.type
_entity_poly.pdbx_seq_one_letter_code
_entity_poly.pdbx_strand_id
1 'polypeptide(L)' 'ETLTIAGSVGGGAESVYVNEFKLSKYQSGATSWSYYANSDYGNYALGENTYAVYAKDAQGNKTAVVTFKVIYEPVS' A
#
# COMPACT_ATOMS: atom_id res chain seq x y z
N GLU A 1 -15.49 -7.28 -3.95
CA GLU A 1 -14.21 -7.94 -4.28
C GLU A 1 -13.10 -7.37 -3.42
N THR A 2 -12.14 -8.21 -3.02
CA THR A 2 -11.10 -7.79 -2.06
C THR A 2 -9.74 -8.35 -2.44
N LEU A 3 -8.70 -7.54 -2.34
CA LEU A 3 -7.31 -7.90 -2.60
C LEU A 3 -6.43 -7.44 -1.44
N THR A 4 -5.55 -8.32 -0.97
CA THR A 4 -4.48 -7.92 -0.05
C THR A 4 -3.21 -7.65 -0.83
N ILE A 5 -2.69 -6.44 -0.72
CA ILE A 5 -1.37 -6.05 -1.21
C ILE A 5 -0.43 -6.11 -0.02
N ALA A 6 0.70 -6.81 -0.16
CA ALA A 6 1.70 -6.92 0.90
C ALA A 6 3.11 -6.67 0.36
N GLY A 7 4.01 -6.30 1.25
CA GLY A 7 5.41 -6.07 0.90
C GLY A 7 6.29 -5.91 2.12
N SER A 8 7.55 -5.55 1.87
CA SER A 8 8.55 -5.29 2.89
C SER A 8 9.12 -3.87 2.81
N VAL A 9 9.68 -3.41 3.92
CA VAL A 9 10.39 -2.14 4.06
C VAL A 9 11.60 -2.32 4.98
N GLY A 10 12.56 -1.39 4.92
CA GLY A 10 13.68 -1.39 5.86
C GLY A 10 13.22 -1.09 7.28
N GLY A 11 13.92 -1.64 8.29
CA GLY A 11 13.56 -1.51 9.72
C GLY A 11 13.64 -0.09 10.30
N GLY A 12 14.05 0.92 9.51
CA GLY A 12 14.01 2.33 9.90
C GLY A 12 12.71 3.05 9.55
N ALA A 13 11.74 2.35 8.94
CA ALA A 13 10.48 2.94 8.54
C ALA A 13 9.55 3.15 9.74
N GLU A 14 9.18 4.40 9.99
CA GLU A 14 8.22 4.83 11.01
C GLU A 14 6.78 4.67 10.51
N SER A 15 6.55 4.87 9.21
CA SER A 15 5.23 4.72 8.61
C SER A 15 5.30 4.31 7.15
N VAL A 16 4.28 3.59 6.68
CA VAL A 16 4.10 3.18 5.27
C VAL A 16 2.81 3.78 4.74
N TYR A 17 2.82 4.15 3.47
CA TYR A 17 1.71 4.79 2.78
C TYR A 17 1.40 4.07 1.46
N VAL A 18 0.12 3.98 1.13
CA VAL A 18 -0.37 3.52 -0.18
C VAL A 18 -1.33 4.57 -0.72
N ASN A 19 -1.03 5.18 -1.87
CA ASN A 19 -1.81 6.30 -2.44
C ASN A 19 -2.06 7.42 -1.42
N GLU A 20 -1.00 7.85 -0.72
CA GLU A 20 -1.02 8.85 0.36
C GLU A 20 -1.80 8.43 1.63
N PHE A 21 -2.48 7.27 1.64
CA PHE A 21 -3.13 6.72 2.83
C PHE A 21 -2.09 6.07 3.75
N LYS A 22 -1.94 6.61 4.97
CA LYS A 22 -1.07 6.05 6.02
C LYS A 22 -1.65 4.74 6.55
N LEU A 23 -0.87 3.66 6.51
CA LEU A 23 -1.27 2.37 7.05
C LEU A 23 -1.35 2.41 8.57
N SER A 24 -2.57 2.43 9.12
CA SER A 24 -2.80 2.48 10.57
C SER A 24 -2.36 1.22 11.32
N LYS A 25 -2.33 0.07 10.63
CA LYS A 25 -1.91 -1.22 11.20
C LYS A 25 -0.40 -1.46 11.12
N TYR A 26 0.34 -0.63 10.39
CA TYR A 26 1.79 -0.74 10.34
C TYR A 26 2.40 -0.28 11.67
N GLN A 27 3.30 -1.08 12.23
CA GLN A 27 4.01 -0.76 13.45
C GLN A 27 5.37 -0.16 13.10
N SER A 28 5.76 0.94 13.78
CA SER A 28 7.09 1.55 13.57
C SER A 28 8.19 0.51 13.76
N GLY A 29 9.15 0.49 12.84
CA GLY A 29 10.26 -0.45 12.80
C GLY A 29 9.95 -1.85 12.26
N ALA A 30 8.68 -2.15 11.93
CA ALA A 30 8.33 -3.42 11.29
C ALA A 30 8.95 -3.54 9.88
N THR A 31 9.27 -4.75 9.46
CA THR A 31 9.86 -4.99 8.12
C THR A 31 8.83 -5.38 7.07
N SER A 32 7.57 -5.57 7.47
CA SER A 32 6.47 -5.99 6.60
C SER A 32 5.25 -5.09 6.76
N TRP A 33 4.49 -4.94 5.69
CA TRP A 33 3.24 -4.19 5.68
C TRP A 33 2.19 -4.88 4.81
N SER A 34 0.93 -4.54 5.04
CA SER A 34 -0.19 -4.94 4.18
C SER A 34 -1.21 -3.82 4.02
N TYR A 35 -1.86 -3.81 2.87
CA TYR A 35 -2.93 -2.91 2.49
C TYR A 35 -4.10 -3.72 1.95
N TYR A 36 -5.29 -3.39 2.42
CA TYR A 36 -6.52 -4.08 2.05
C TYR A 36 -7.30 -3.23 1.04
N ALA A 37 -7.27 -3.65 -0.21
CA ALA A 37 -8.04 -3.09 -1.29
C ALA A 37 -9.41 -3.80 -1.33
N ASN A 38 -10.49 -3.04 -1.32
CA ASN A 38 -11.86 -3.53 -1.24
C ASN A 38 -12.77 -2.62 -2.09
N SER A 39 -13.58 -3.22 -2.96
CA SER A 39 -14.53 -2.49 -3.79
C SER A 39 -15.51 -1.63 -3.01
N ASP A 40 -15.90 -2.08 -1.83
CA ASP A 40 -16.90 -1.42 -0.99
C ASP A 40 -16.31 -0.19 -0.29
N TYR A 41 -14.97 -0.10 -0.22
CA TYR A 41 -14.25 1.04 0.35
C TYR A 41 -13.78 2.02 -0.74
N GLY A 42 -14.09 1.77 -2.01
CA GLY A 42 -13.73 2.63 -3.13
C GLY A 42 -12.24 2.67 -3.45
N ASN A 43 -11.43 1.78 -2.86
CA ASN A 43 -9.99 1.69 -3.11
C ASN A 43 -9.59 0.49 -3.99
N TYR A 44 -10.59 -0.13 -4.63
CA TYR A 44 -10.44 -1.18 -5.64
C TYR A 44 -11.62 -1.17 -6.61
N ALA A 45 -11.37 -0.94 -7.89
CA ALA A 45 -12.40 -0.81 -8.91
C ALA A 45 -12.18 -1.81 -10.06
N LEU A 46 -13.23 -2.05 -10.84
CA LEU A 46 -13.12 -2.83 -12.08
C LEU A 46 -12.13 -2.15 -13.05
N GLY A 47 -11.30 -2.94 -13.72
CA GLY A 47 -10.27 -2.44 -14.63
C GLY A 47 -8.95 -2.13 -13.91
N GLU A 48 -8.29 -1.05 -14.32
CA GLU A 48 -6.94 -0.72 -13.86
C GLU A 48 -6.95 0.05 -12.52
N ASN A 49 -6.22 -0.47 -11.53
CA ASN A 49 -5.98 0.16 -10.24
C ASN A 49 -4.48 0.45 -10.09
N THR A 50 -4.12 1.73 -9.96
CA THR A 50 -2.72 2.13 -9.73
C THR A 50 -2.47 2.37 -8.25
N TYR A 51 -1.40 1.77 -7.73
CA TYR A 51 -0.96 1.94 -6.34
C TYR A 51 0.46 2.50 -6.30
N ALA A 52 0.65 3.54 -5.49
CA ALA A 52 1.94 4.16 -5.18
C ALA A 52 2.27 3.92 -3.71
N VAL A 53 3.39 3.25 -3.45
CA VAL A 53 3.82 2.84 -2.11
C VAL A 53 5.13 3.50 -1.74
N TYR A 54 5.22 4.01 -0.52
CA TYR A 54 6.45 4.54 0.05
C TYR A 54 6.44 4.45 1.58
N ALA A 55 7.61 4.57 2.20
CA ALA A 55 7.75 4.71 3.63
C ALA A 55 8.33 6.08 4.01
N LYS A 56 8.13 6.46 5.27
CA LYS A 56 8.81 7.58 5.92
C LYS A 56 9.52 7.11 7.18
N ASP A 57 10.70 7.65 7.45
CA ASP A 57 11.38 7.50 8.75
C ASP A 57 10.85 8.49 9.80
N ALA A 58 11.40 8.46 11.01
CA ALA A 58 10.99 9.31 12.12
C ALA A 58 11.29 10.81 11.88
N GLN A 59 12.23 11.12 10.98
CA GLN A 59 12.55 12.50 10.57
C GLN A 59 11.66 12.98 9.42
N GLY A 60 10.81 12.11 8.88
CA GLY A 60 9.91 12.39 7.77
C GLY A 60 10.54 12.21 6.39
N ASN A 61 11.77 11.69 6.29
CA ASN A 61 12.40 11.40 5.00
C ASN A 61 11.64 10.30 4.28
N LYS A 62 11.35 10.52 2.99
CA LYS A 62 10.57 9.60 2.15
C LYS A 62 11.50 8.64 1.41
N THR A 63 11.15 7.35 1.33
CA THR A 63 11.80 6.42 0.39
C THR A 63 11.49 6.81 -1.06
N ALA A 64 12.15 6.15 -2.01
CA ALA A 64 11.63 6.11 -3.38
C ALA A 64 10.20 5.54 -3.39
N VAL A 65 9.39 6.00 -4.34
CA VAL A 65 8.01 5.53 -4.53
C VAL A 65 8.03 4.33 -5.48
N VAL A 66 7.40 3.24 -5.08
CA VAL A 66 7.14 2.09 -5.94
C VAL A 66 5.72 2.21 -6.48
N THR A 67 5.58 2.21 -7.81
CA THR A 67 4.27 2.26 -8.47
C THR A 67 4.02 0.99 -9.26
N PHE A 68 2.82 0.42 -9.11
CA PHE A 68 2.39 -0.76 -9.86
C PHE A 68 0.89 -0.71 -10.15
N LYS A 69 0.46 -1.55 -11.09
CA LYS A 69 -0.92 -1.67 -11.55
C LYS A 69 -1.48 -3.04 -11.20
N VAL A 70 -2.73 -3.07 -10.78
CA VAL A 70 -3.54 -4.27 -10.63
C VAL A 70 -4.70 -4.18 -11.60
N ILE A 71 -4.87 -5.19 -12.44
CA ILE A 71 -6.01 -5.29 -13.36
C ILE A 71 -7.05 -6.22 -12.74
N TYR A 72 -8.22 -5.68 -12.42
CA TYR A 72 -9.36 -6.44 -11.94
C TYR A 72 -10.34 -6.68 -13.10
N GLU A 73 -10.42 -7.93 -13.56
CA GLU A 73 -11.36 -8.36 -14.58
C GLU A 73 -12.39 -9.33 -13.99
N PRO A 74 -13.66 -9.30 -14.43
CA PRO A 74 -14.63 -10.33 -14.07
C PRO A 74 -14.20 -11.66 -14.69
N VAL A 75 -14.35 -12.75 -13.95
CA VAL A 75 -14.26 -14.09 -14.54
C VAL A 75 -15.47 -14.28 -15.45
N SER A 76 -15.22 -14.50 -16.75
CA SER A 76 -16.21 -14.80 -17.78
C SER A 76 -16.78 -16.21 -17.67
#